data_AF-A0A6I2YYL0-F1
#
_entry.id   AF-A0A6I2YYL0-F1
#
_cell.length_a   1.000
_cell.length_b   1.000
_cell.length_c   1.000
_cell.angle_alpha   90.00
_cell.angle_beta   90.00
_cell.angle_gamma   90.00
#
_symmetry.space_group_name_H-M   'P 1'
#
loop_
_entity.id
_entity.type
_entity.pdbx_description
1 polymer ?
#
loop_
_entity_poly.entity_id
_entity_poly.type
_entity_poly.pdbx_seq_one_letter_code
_entity_poly.pdbx_strand_id
1 'polypeptide(L)'
;MQPKVVALGGGHGLAATLSALRPLTSSITAIVTVADNGGSSGRLRQEFDILPPGDLRMALAALCSDDEWGRSWAQILQYRFSGDGYLSGHPIGNLLLASLWDRDGDFVTGLDRVGSLLRVIGRVLPMSTTPLDIEGTFITSVGRVVVRGQKEVATAKGKLESLRILPEDAPARPETLEALADADWITMGPGSWLSSVLPHLLLPAQRQGLVESSAGKIVLLNLDAHPSQGGDEYAGYAAEEHLELMQLYAPSLRVKFLVADPSIVRNRSALERKAADLGARLIIADVRQAPGSVHHDEKKLTSVLSHIMSDSLIG
;
A
#
# COMPACT_ATOMS: atom_id res chain seq x y z
N MET A 1 25.19 -1.24 -8.91
CA MET A 1 24.29 -0.14 -8.47
C MET A 1 23.36 -0.69 -7.40
N GLN A 2 22.91 0.14 -6.45
CA GLN A 2 21.86 -0.30 -5.53
C GLN A 2 20.53 -0.42 -6.29
N PRO A 3 19.69 -1.44 -6.01
CA PRO A 3 18.45 -1.64 -6.74
C PRO A 3 17.46 -0.50 -6.44
N LYS A 4 16.79 0.00 -7.48
CA LYS A 4 15.68 0.95 -7.38
C LYS A 4 14.40 0.19 -7.08
N VAL A 5 13.81 0.43 -5.91
CA VAL A 5 12.64 -0.31 -5.43
C VAL A 5 11.46 0.63 -5.27
N VAL A 6 10.37 0.33 -5.96
CA VAL A 6 9.07 0.97 -5.75
C VAL A 6 8.22 0.11 -4.84
N ALA A 7 7.58 0.71 -3.84
CA ALA A 7 6.62 0.03 -2.97
C ALA A 7 5.25 0.68 -3.06
N LEU A 8 4.24 -0.09 -3.47
CA LEU A 8 2.86 0.35 -3.63
C LEU A 8 2.03 -0.06 -2.41
N GLY A 9 1.24 0.87 -1.88
CA GLY A 9 0.22 0.54 -0.89
C GLY A 9 -0.31 1.73 -0.11
N GLY A 10 -0.70 1.44 1.14
CA GLY A 10 -1.14 2.41 2.12
C GLY A 10 -1.00 1.86 3.55
N GLY A 11 -1.24 2.72 4.53
CA GLY A 11 -1.29 2.40 5.94
C GLY A 11 -0.09 1.61 6.49
N HIS A 12 -0.39 0.72 7.44
CA HIS A 12 0.61 -0.03 8.20
C HIS A 12 1.32 -1.12 7.38
N GLY A 13 0.64 -1.70 6.39
CA GLY A 13 1.21 -2.75 5.54
C GLY A 13 2.35 -2.20 4.67
N LEU A 14 2.12 -1.07 4.01
CA LEU A 14 3.18 -0.37 3.28
C LEU A 14 4.31 0.08 4.22
N ALA A 15 3.98 0.62 5.40
CA ALA A 15 5.00 1.02 6.38
C ALA A 15 5.93 -0.15 6.77
N ALA A 16 5.39 -1.35 6.97
CA ALA A 16 6.21 -2.54 7.26
C ALA A 16 7.13 -2.90 6.09
N THR A 17 6.63 -2.87 4.85
CA THR A 17 7.44 -3.10 3.65
C THR A 17 8.55 -2.07 3.50
N LEU A 18 8.24 -0.79 3.68
CA LEU A 18 9.23 0.29 3.60
C LEU A 18 10.32 0.13 4.66
N SER A 19 9.94 -0.14 5.92
CA SER A 19 10.88 -0.40 7.00
C SER A 19 11.83 -1.56 6.66
N ALA A 20 11.31 -2.64 6.08
CA ALA A 20 12.10 -3.80 5.66
C ALA A 20 12.98 -3.55 4.41
N LEU A 21 12.66 -2.57 3.58
CA LEU A 21 13.44 -2.20 2.39
C LEU A 21 14.60 -1.25 2.72
N ARG A 22 14.45 -0.35 3.72
CA ARG A 22 15.50 0.64 4.08
C ARG A 22 16.90 0.04 4.28
N PRO A 23 17.08 -1.15 4.91
CA PRO A 23 18.40 -1.73 5.07
C PRO A 23 19.00 -2.29 3.78
N LEU A 24 18.18 -2.49 2.74
CA LEU A 24 18.57 -3.15 1.50
C LEU A 24 18.99 -2.16 0.39
N THR A 25 18.40 -0.96 0.38
CA THR A 25 18.68 0.07 -0.62
C THR A 25 18.27 1.45 -0.12
N SER A 26 19.00 2.49 -0.55
CA SER A 26 18.58 3.89 -0.37
C SER A 26 17.69 4.41 -1.50
N SER A 27 17.54 3.65 -2.59
CA SER A 27 16.77 4.03 -3.77
C SER A 27 15.33 3.52 -3.69
N ILE A 28 14.61 3.94 -2.65
CA ILE A 28 13.22 3.52 -2.39
C ILE A 28 12.25 4.62 -2.85
N THR A 29 11.19 4.25 -3.55
CA THR A 29 10.04 5.13 -3.81
C THR A 29 8.75 4.49 -3.29
N ALA A 30 8.14 5.08 -2.28
CA ALA A 30 6.81 4.72 -1.82
C ALA A 30 5.76 5.41 -2.68
N ILE A 31 4.88 4.66 -3.33
CA ILE A 31 3.74 5.21 -4.07
C ILE A 31 2.48 4.88 -3.29
N VAL A 32 1.82 5.92 -2.80
CA VAL A 32 0.80 5.79 -1.75
C VAL A 32 -0.58 6.09 -2.30
N THR A 33 -1.57 5.30 -1.88
CA THR A 33 -2.98 5.59 -2.15
C THR A 33 -3.43 6.91 -1.52
N VAL A 34 -4.29 7.65 -2.22
CA VAL A 34 -4.84 8.93 -1.78
C VAL A 34 -6.36 8.89 -1.65
N ALA A 35 -6.88 7.72 -1.26
CA ALA A 35 -8.31 7.46 -1.09
C ALA A 35 -8.82 7.56 0.35
N ASP A 36 -7.93 7.63 1.35
CA ASP A 36 -8.33 7.65 2.78
C ASP A 36 -9.33 8.78 3.09
N ASN A 37 -10.48 8.39 3.62
CA ASN A 37 -11.58 9.28 4.00
C ASN A 37 -11.82 9.29 5.53
N GLY A 38 -10.99 8.60 6.31
CA GLY A 38 -11.19 8.37 7.74
C GLY A 38 -10.48 9.39 8.65
N GLY A 39 -11.03 9.54 9.85
CA GLY A 39 -10.38 10.21 10.99
C GLY A 39 -9.85 11.61 10.66
N SER A 40 -8.58 11.86 11.02
CA SER A 40 -7.95 13.16 10.75
C SER A 40 -7.78 13.46 9.26
N SER A 41 -7.55 12.47 8.40
CA SER A 41 -7.39 12.71 6.96
C SER A 41 -8.72 13.15 6.37
N GLY A 42 -9.81 12.47 6.72
CA GLY A 42 -11.16 12.80 6.29
C GLY A 42 -11.58 14.22 6.68
N ARG A 43 -11.34 14.62 7.93
CA ARG A 43 -11.63 16.00 8.39
C ARG A 43 -10.86 17.05 7.58
N LEU A 44 -9.55 16.85 7.40
CA LEU A 44 -8.72 17.80 6.64
C LEU A 44 -9.15 17.92 5.18
N ARG A 45 -9.54 16.81 4.52
CA ARG A 45 -10.04 16.82 3.15
C ARG A 45 -11.40 17.50 2.97
N GLN A 46 -12.21 17.58 4.03
CA GLN A 46 -13.49 18.28 4.01
C GLN A 46 -13.31 19.79 4.15
N GLU A 47 -12.24 20.21 4.84
CA GLU A 47 -11.93 21.61 5.12
C GLU A 47 -11.03 22.25 4.07
N PHE A 48 -10.14 21.47 3.44
CA PHE A 48 -9.14 21.95 2.49
C PHE A 48 -9.15 21.10 1.21
N ASP A 49 -8.85 21.73 0.07
CA ASP A 49 -8.70 21.07 -1.23
C ASP A 49 -7.32 20.39 -1.35
N ILE A 50 -7.10 19.35 -0.53
CA ILE A 50 -5.82 18.65 -0.40
C ILE A 50 -6.00 17.12 -0.47
N LEU A 51 -4.89 16.41 -0.70
CA LEU A 51 -4.83 14.95 -0.58
C LEU A 51 -5.03 14.51 0.89
N PRO A 52 -5.53 13.28 1.16
CA PRO A 52 -5.46 12.72 2.50
C PRO A 52 -4.01 12.55 2.94
N PRO A 53 -3.56 13.22 4.02
CA PRO A 53 -2.17 13.14 4.46
C PRO A 53 -1.83 11.85 5.20
N GLY A 54 -2.82 11.10 5.70
CA GLY A 54 -2.63 10.00 6.65
C GLY A 54 -1.62 8.95 6.23
N ASP A 55 -1.86 8.29 5.10
CA ASP A 55 -0.99 7.22 4.60
C ASP A 55 0.35 7.75 4.07
N LEU A 56 0.35 8.94 3.45
CA LEU A 56 1.57 9.61 2.99
C LEU A 56 2.52 9.92 4.16
N ARG A 57 1.97 10.44 5.25
CA ARG A 57 2.70 10.68 6.50
C ARG A 57 3.23 9.38 7.11
N MET A 58 2.45 8.30 7.06
CA MET A 58 2.92 7.00 7.55
C MET A 58 4.10 6.47 6.73
N ALA A 59 4.06 6.62 5.41
CA ALA A 59 5.18 6.27 4.53
C ALA A 59 6.42 7.11 4.84
N LEU A 60 6.28 8.43 5.05
CA LEU A 60 7.38 9.30 5.46
C LEU A 60 8.00 8.85 6.79
N ALA A 61 7.17 8.56 7.80
CA ALA A 61 7.65 8.08 9.09
C ALA A 61 8.36 6.71 8.99
N ALA A 62 7.88 5.82 8.12
CA ALA A 62 8.49 4.51 7.88
C ALA A 62 9.84 4.62 7.14
N LEU A 63 10.07 5.70 6.39
CA LEU A 63 11.33 5.96 5.69
C LEU A 63 12.35 6.78 6.50
N CYS A 64 12.00 7.29 7.68
CA CYS A 64 12.98 7.89 8.58
C CYS A 64 14.13 6.91 8.88
N SER A 65 15.35 7.39 9.10
CA SER A 65 16.48 6.57 9.51
C SER A 65 16.26 5.90 10.88
N ASP A 66 16.92 4.75 11.11
CA ASP A 66 16.93 4.08 12.42
C ASP A 66 18.06 4.63 13.33
N ASP A 67 18.34 5.92 13.24
CA ASP A 67 19.16 6.64 14.22
C ASP A 67 18.26 7.41 15.20
N GLU A 68 18.86 8.06 16.21
CA GLU A 68 18.10 8.81 17.21
C GLU A 68 17.26 9.94 16.57
N TRP A 69 17.82 10.62 15.58
CA TRP A 69 17.14 11.70 14.85
C TRP A 69 15.89 11.18 14.11
N GLY A 70 16.05 10.15 13.28
CA GLY A 70 14.98 9.59 12.48
C GLY A 70 13.88 8.97 13.34
N ARG A 71 14.24 8.22 14.39
CA ARG A 71 13.25 7.66 15.34
C ARG A 71 12.47 8.74 16.06
N SER A 72 13.14 9.80 16.54
CA SER A 72 12.49 10.92 17.22
C SER A 72 11.48 11.61 16.31
N TRP A 73 11.90 11.94 15.08
CA TRP A 73 11.02 12.60 14.11
C TRP A 73 9.87 11.71 13.62
N ALA A 74 10.11 10.41 13.43
CA ALA A 74 9.04 9.46 13.13
C ALA A 74 7.98 9.43 14.24
N GLN A 75 8.40 9.42 15.52
CA GLN A 75 7.49 9.50 16.66
C GLN A 75 6.72 10.84 16.69
N ILE A 76 7.40 11.96 16.46
CA ILE A 76 6.77 13.28 16.41
C ILE A 76 5.73 13.33 15.30
N LEU A 77 6.05 12.94 14.07
CA LEU A 77 5.08 12.89 12.96
C LEU A 77 3.85 12.03 13.28
N GLN A 78 4.05 10.98 14.07
CA GLN A 78 3.01 10.05 14.49
C GLN A 78 2.21 10.52 15.70
N TYR A 79 2.71 11.51 16.45
CA TYR A 79 2.07 12.03 17.65
C TYR A 79 0.70 12.63 17.32
N ARG A 80 -0.32 12.16 18.04
CA ARG A 80 -1.69 12.65 17.98
C ARG A 80 -1.98 13.51 19.20
N PHE A 81 -2.53 14.69 18.97
CA PHE A 81 -2.99 15.55 20.06
C PHE A 81 -4.08 14.87 20.89
N SER A 82 -3.90 14.87 22.21
CA SER A 82 -4.78 14.17 23.17
C SER A 82 -5.80 15.06 23.88
N GLY A 83 -5.85 16.36 23.55
CA GLY A 83 -6.84 17.28 24.13
C GLY A 83 -8.24 17.08 23.56
N ASP A 84 -9.22 17.84 24.05
CA ASP A 84 -10.64 17.72 23.66
C ASP A 84 -11.12 18.81 22.68
N GLY A 85 -10.21 19.69 22.24
CA GLY A 85 -10.52 20.79 21.30
C GLY A 85 -10.44 20.37 19.82
N TYR A 86 -10.47 21.37 18.93
CA TYR A 86 -10.45 21.15 17.46
C TYR A 86 -9.25 20.33 16.95
N LEU A 87 -8.10 20.43 17.63
CA LEU A 87 -6.91 19.66 17.27
C LEU A 87 -6.96 18.20 17.74
N SER A 88 -7.95 17.81 18.54
CA SER A 88 -8.07 16.46 19.12
C SER A 88 -7.96 15.37 18.06
N GLY A 89 -7.05 14.43 18.28
CA GLY A 89 -6.84 13.27 17.43
C GLY A 89 -6.14 13.54 16.09
N HIS A 90 -5.84 14.81 15.74
CA HIS A 90 -5.00 15.13 14.60
C HIS A 90 -3.55 14.69 14.87
N PRO A 91 -2.92 13.91 13.96
CA PRO A 91 -1.48 13.78 13.95
C PRO A 91 -0.85 15.11 13.57
N ILE A 92 0.21 15.54 14.27
CA ILE A 92 0.92 16.77 13.89
C ILE A 92 1.49 16.67 12.46
N GLY A 93 1.92 15.49 12.03
CA GLY A 93 2.40 15.29 10.65
C GLY A 93 1.32 15.54 9.59
N ASN A 94 0.05 15.28 9.91
CA ASN A 94 -1.05 15.58 8.97
C ASN A 94 -1.24 17.09 8.83
N LEU A 95 -1.17 17.83 9.94
CA LEU A 95 -1.27 19.28 9.93
C LEU A 95 -0.08 19.93 9.22
N LEU A 96 1.12 19.37 9.39
CA LEU A 96 2.32 19.84 8.69
C LEU A 96 2.16 19.71 7.16
N LEU A 97 1.75 18.53 6.67
CA LEU A 97 1.50 18.30 5.25
C LEU A 97 0.38 19.21 4.73
N ALA A 98 -0.74 19.27 5.44
CA ALA A 98 -1.86 20.14 5.08
C ALA A 98 -1.42 21.61 4.97
N SER A 99 -0.59 22.10 5.90
CA SER A 99 -0.10 23.49 5.88
C SER A 99 0.80 23.80 4.67
N LEU A 100 1.59 22.84 4.20
CA LEU A 100 2.43 23.01 3.03
C LEU A 100 1.60 23.02 1.75
N TRP A 101 0.61 22.14 1.67
CA TRP A 101 -0.25 22.03 0.50
C TRP A 101 -1.23 23.19 0.38
N ASP A 102 -1.82 23.63 1.49
CA ASP A 102 -2.68 24.83 1.55
C ASP A 102 -1.91 26.09 1.13
N ARG A 103 -0.63 26.20 1.51
CA ARG A 103 0.21 27.35 1.16
C ARG A 103 0.76 27.31 -0.27
N ASP A 104 1.34 26.18 -0.67
CA ASP A 104 2.18 26.08 -1.88
C ASP A 104 1.51 25.33 -3.04
N GLY A 105 0.42 24.59 -2.80
CA GLY A 105 -0.38 23.89 -3.81
C GLY A 105 0.23 22.62 -4.42
N ASP A 106 1.56 22.47 -4.45
CA ASP A 106 2.20 21.28 -5.03
C ASP A 106 2.39 20.17 -3.99
N PHE A 107 1.65 19.06 -4.18
CA PHE A 107 1.66 17.93 -3.26
C PHE A 107 3.02 17.24 -3.13
N VAL A 108 3.70 17.04 -4.25
CA VAL A 108 5.00 16.33 -4.30
C VAL A 108 6.09 17.20 -3.69
N THR A 109 6.10 18.50 -3.99
CA THR A 109 7.05 19.44 -3.38
C THR A 109 6.87 19.50 -1.86
N GLY A 110 5.62 19.48 -1.37
CA GLY A 110 5.34 19.40 0.07
C GLY A 110 5.89 18.11 0.71
N LEU A 111 5.70 16.96 0.07
CA LEU A 111 6.23 15.67 0.52
C LEU A 111 7.75 15.64 0.51
N ASP A 112 8.39 16.11 -0.56
CA ASP A 112 9.85 16.16 -0.70
C ASP A 112 10.47 17.10 0.35
N ARG A 113 9.81 18.21 0.66
CA ARG A 113 10.24 19.14 1.71
C ARG A 113 10.18 18.51 3.09
N VAL A 114 9.09 17.80 3.41
CA VAL A 114 8.97 17.07 4.68
C VAL A 114 9.98 15.91 4.72
N GLY A 115 10.13 15.15 3.63
CA GLY A 115 11.13 14.10 3.52
C GLY A 115 12.56 14.61 3.78
N SER A 116 12.90 15.77 3.22
CA SER A 116 14.20 16.43 3.43
C SER A 116 14.41 16.86 4.89
N LEU A 117 13.37 17.44 5.53
CA LEU A 117 13.41 17.83 6.94
C LEU A 117 13.71 16.63 7.85
N LEU A 118 13.12 15.48 7.54
CA LEU A 118 13.22 14.25 8.32
C LEU A 118 14.44 13.40 7.96
N ARG A 119 15.12 13.72 6.83
CA ARG A 119 16.20 12.91 6.25
C ARG A 119 15.77 11.48 5.94
N VAL A 120 14.61 11.33 5.30
CA VAL A 120 14.09 10.00 4.93
C VAL A 120 15.01 9.31 3.91
N ILE A 121 15.04 7.98 3.97
CA ILE A 121 15.75 7.11 3.03
C ILE A 121 14.80 6.78 1.87
N GLY A 122 14.87 7.53 0.79
CA GLY A 122 14.02 7.36 -0.38
C GLY A 122 13.04 8.52 -0.58
N ARG A 123 11.94 8.26 -1.28
CA ARG A 123 10.95 9.28 -1.68
C ARG A 123 9.53 8.77 -1.48
N VAL A 124 8.60 9.66 -1.17
CA VAL A 124 7.16 9.35 -1.04
C VAL A 124 6.39 10.13 -2.09
N LEU A 125 5.59 9.42 -2.89
CA LEU A 125 4.78 9.98 -3.97
C LEU A 125 3.32 9.57 -3.79
N PRO A 126 2.36 10.46 -4.11
CA PRO A 126 0.97 10.07 -4.23
C PRO A 126 0.74 9.34 -5.56
N MET A 127 -0.18 8.38 -5.58
CA MET A 127 -0.53 7.69 -6.83
C MET A 127 -1.21 8.60 -7.86
N SER A 128 -1.96 9.59 -7.39
CA SER A 128 -2.79 10.51 -8.19
C SER A 128 -2.48 11.96 -7.86
N THR A 129 -2.74 12.87 -8.80
CA THR A 129 -2.64 14.32 -8.53
C THR A 129 -3.87 14.87 -7.83
N THR A 130 -4.95 14.11 -7.77
CA THR A 130 -6.21 14.52 -7.13
C THR A 130 -6.60 13.54 -6.02
N PRO A 131 -7.35 14.00 -5.00
CA PRO A 131 -7.91 13.11 -4.00
C PRO A 131 -8.80 12.06 -4.66
N LEU A 132 -8.76 10.83 -4.15
CA LEU A 132 -9.58 9.73 -4.65
C LEU A 132 -10.64 9.33 -3.62
N ASP A 133 -11.67 8.66 -4.10
CA ASP A 133 -12.61 7.88 -3.31
C ASP A 133 -12.70 6.47 -3.90
N ILE A 134 -13.21 5.52 -3.13
CA ILE A 134 -13.36 4.12 -3.57
C ILE A 134 -14.82 3.75 -3.47
N GLU A 135 -15.34 3.12 -4.52
CA GLU A 135 -16.68 2.57 -4.52
C GLU A 135 -16.64 1.10 -4.89
N GLY A 136 -17.28 0.27 -4.07
CA GLY A 136 -17.43 -1.16 -4.27
C GLY A 136 -18.90 -1.55 -4.35
N THR A 137 -19.22 -2.46 -5.26
CA THR A 137 -20.50 -3.16 -5.29
C THR A 137 -20.31 -4.56 -4.73
N PHE A 138 -21.18 -4.95 -3.79
CA PHE A 138 -21.13 -6.23 -3.09
C PHE A 138 -22.45 -6.99 -3.24
N ILE A 139 -22.37 -8.30 -3.44
CA ILE A 139 -23.51 -9.22 -3.42
C ILE A 139 -23.62 -9.82 -2.02
N THR A 140 -24.75 -9.55 -1.37
CA THR A 140 -25.11 -9.99 -0.02
C THR A 140 -26.33 -10.91 -0.08
N SER A 141 -26.71 -11.54 1.03
CA SER A 141 -27.94 -12.33 1.17
C SER A 141 -29.21 -11.51 0.91
N VAL A 142 -29.14 -10.20 1.11
CA VAL A 142 -30.26 -9.26 0.87
C VAL A 142 -30.20 -8.59 -0.51
N GLY A 143 -29.22 -8.93 -1.34
CA GLY A 143 -29.06 -8.43 -2.71
C GLY A 143 -27.79 -7.61 -2.94
N ARG A 144 -27.80 -6.79 -4.01
CA ARG A 144 -26.68 -5.95 -4.43
C ARG A 144 -26.63 -4.66 -3.61
N VAL A 145 -25.51 -4.37 -2.97
CA VAL A 145 -25.26 -3.17 -2.16
C VAL A 145 -24.08 -2.39 -2.74
N VAL A 146 -24.23 -1.07 -2.88
CA VAL A 146 -23.15 -0.16 -3.27
C VAL A 146 -22.62 0.54 -2.02
N VAL A 147 -21.32 0.47 -1.82
CA VAL A 147 -20.60 1.04 -0.68
C VAL A 147 -19.56 2.02 -1.22
N ARG A 148 -19.48 3.20 -0.61
CA ARG A 148 -18.55 4.27 -0.99
C ARG A 148 -17.74 4.71 0.21
N GLY A 149 -16.45 4.96 0.00
CA GLY A 149 -15.48 5.32 1.02
C GLY A 149 -14.46 4.21 1.27
N GLN A 150 -13.20 4.59 1.45
CA GLN A 150 -12.07 3.68 1.66
C GLN A 150 -12.30 2.77 2.90
N LYS A 151 -12.71 3.36 4.02
CA LYS A 151 -13.01 2.62 5.27
C LYS A 151 -14.24 1.72 5.12
N GLU A 152 -15.29 2.23 4.50
CA GLU A 152 -16.56 1.53 4.31
C GLU A 152 -16.38 0.32 3.39
N VAL A 153 -15.68 0.49 2.26
CA VAL A 153 -15.35 -0.60 1.33
C VAL A 153 -14.44 -1.64 1.96
N ALA A 154 -13.46 -1.23 2.78
CA ALA A 154 -12.55 -2.15 3.48
C ALA A 154 -13.26 -3.05 4.50
N THR A 155 -14.43 -2.64 4.99
CA THR A 155 -15.20 -3.34 6.03
C THR A 155 -16.55 -3.87 5.52
N ALA A 156 -16.80 -3.74 4.22
CA ALA A 156 -18.02 -4.20 3.58
C ALA A 156 -18.13 -5.73 3.65
N LYS A 157 -19.36 -6.20 3.83
CA LYS A 157 -19.73 -7.62 3.78
C LYS A 157 -20.30 -7.95 2.41
N GLY A 158 -20.20 -9.20 2.01
CA GLY A 158 -20.68 -9.67 0.71
C GLY A 158 -19.56 -9.96 -0.26
N LYS A 159 -19.90 -10.68 -1.33
CA LYS A 159 -18.99 -10.96 -2.43
C LYS A 159 -18.79 -9.70 -3.26
N LEU A 160 -17.55 -9.27 -3.41
CA LEU A 160 -17.23 -8.16 -4.31
C LEU A 160 -17.64 -8.51 -5.75
N GLU A 161 -18.50 -7.68 -6.33
CA GLU A 161 -18.90 -7.75 -7.74
C GLU A 161 -18.03 -6.82 -8.59
N SER A 162 -17.84 -5.57 -8.14
CA SER A 162 -17.04 -4.57 -8.85
C SER A 162 -16.45 -3.54 -7.89
N LEU A 163 -15.29 -3.01 -8.22
CA LEU A 163 -14.56 -2.00 -7.47
C LEU A 163 -14.06 -0.93 -8.45
N ARG A 164 -14.20 0.34 -8.08
CA ARG A 164 -13.72 1.48 -8.87
C ARG A 164 -13.19 2.58 -7.97
N ILE A 165 -12.33 3.42 -8.55
CA ILE A 165 -11.92 4.69 -7.95
C ILE A 165 -12.79 5.81 -8.51
N LEU A 166 -12.97 6.87 -7.73
CA LEU A 166 -13.66 8.09 -8.15
C LEU A 166 -12.73 9.29 -7.91
N PRO A 167 -12.56 10.19 -8.89
CA PRO A 167 -13.08 10.08 -10.26
C PRO A 167 -12.36 8.95 -11.06
N GLU A 168 -13.06 8.31 -12.00
CA GLU A 168 -12.53 7.17 -12.77
C GLU A 168 -11.41 7.58 -13.73
N ASP A 169 -11.42 8.84 -14.18
CA ASP A 169 -10.44 9.47 -15.06
C ASP A 169 -9.38 10.26 -14.29
N ALA A 170 -9.23 9.99 -12.98
CA ALA A 170 -8.21 10.65 -12.17
C ALA A 170 -6.81 10.51 -12.82
N PRO A 171 -6.04 11.60 -12.89
CA PRO A 171 -4.69 11.56 -13.45
C PRO A 171 -3.71 10.93 -12.45
N ALA A 172 -2.91 9.97 -12.93
CA ALA A 172 -1.75 9.51 -12.17
C ALA A 172 -0.71 10.62 -12.05
N ARG A 173 0.05 10.62 -10.94
CA ARG A 173 1.14 11.60 -10.77
C ARG A 173 2.28 11.27 -11.75
N PRO A 174 2.82 12.22 -12.52
CA PRO A 174 3.89 11.94 -13.48
C PRO A 174 5.13 11.29 -12.85
N GLU A 175 5.59 11.80 -11.71
CA GLU A 175 6.74 11.26 -10.97
C GLU A 175 6.50 9.82 -10.50
N THR A 176 5.23 9.44 -10.26
CA THR A 176 4.83 8.07 -9.95
C THR A 176 5.02 7.16 -11.16
N LEU A 177 4.68 7.62 -12.37
CA LEU A 177 4.88 6.86 -13.60
C LEU A 177 6.37 6.73 -13.96
N GLU A 178 7.14 7.81 -13.77
CA GLU A 178 8.60 7.80 -13.96
C GLU A 178 9.28 6.79 -13.02
N ALA A 179 8.90 6.79 -11.73
CA ALA A 179 9.43 5.85 -10.75
C ALA A 179 9.12 4.39 -11.12
N LEU A 180 7.93 4.11 -11.68
CA LEU A 180 7.56 2.77 -12.13
C LEU A 180 8.36 2.31 -13.36
N ALA A 181 8.65 3.22 -14.28
CA ALA A 181 9.44 2.94 -15.48
C ALA A 181 10.92 2.68 -15.16
N ASP A 182 11.46 3.36 -14.14
CA ASP A 182 12.87 3.30 -13.74
C ASP A 182 13.15 2.23 -12.65
N ALA A 183 12.13 1.54 -12.15
CA ALA A 183 12.27 0.56 -11.08
C ALA A 183 12.97 -0.73 -11.54
N ASP A 184 13.82 -1.29 -10.68
CA ASP A 184 14.31 -2.67 -10.80
C ASP A 184 13.32 -3.65 -10.16
N TRP A 185 12.67 -3.22 -9.06
CA TRP A 185 11.68 -3.99 -8.33
C TRP A 185 10.46 -3.16 -7.94
N ILE A 186 9.29 -3.80 -7.96
CA ILE A 186 8.03 -3.21 -7.51
C ILE A 186 7.38 -4.17 -6.51
N THR A 187 7.15 -3.73 -5.28
CA THR A 187 6.41 -4.50 -4.26
C THR A 187 4.96 -4.03 -4.18
N MET A 188 4.02 -4.97 -4.06
CA MET A 188 2.61 -4.72 -3.86
C MET A 188 2.14 -5.41 -2.58
N GLY A 189 1.58 -4.61 -1.66
CA GLY A 189 1.18 -5.10 -0.35
C GLY A 189 2.35 -5.25 0.63
N PRO A 190 2.11 -5.83 1.81
CA PRO A 190 0.79 -6.25 2.29
C PRO A 190 -0.09 -5.03 2.59
N GLY A 191 -1.39 -5.25 2.77
CA GLY A 191 -2.35 -4.19 3.05
C GLY A 191 -3.78 -4.60 2.72
N SER A 192 -4.75 -3.79 3.13
CA SER A 192 -6.15 -4.03 2.77
C SER A 192 -6.29 -4.11 1.24
N TRP A 193 -6.76 -5.23 0.72
CA TRP A 193 -6.75 -5.47 -0.71
C TRP A 193 -7.63 -4.51 -1.47
N LEU A 194 -8.87 -4.32 -1.02
CA LEU A 194 -9.84 -3.47 -1.70
C LEU A 194 -9.54 -1.98 -1.55
N SER A 195 -8.78 -1.60 -0.53
CA SER A 195 -8.65 -0.19 -0.12
C SER A 195 -7.22 0.35 -0.16
N SER A 196 -6.22 -0.51 -0.30
CA SER A 196 -4.80 -0.13 -0.33
C SER A 196 -3.97 -0.83 -1.42
N VAL A 197 -4.33 -2.05 -1.85
CA VAL A 197 -3.57 -2.78 -2.89
C VAL A 197 -4.19 -2.61 -4.26
N LEU A 198 -5.44 -3.06 -4.45
CA LEU A 198 -6.16 -2.97 -5.72
C LEU A 198 -6.32 -1.54 -6.25
N PRO A 199 -6.47 -0.47 -5.44
CA PRO A 199 -6.57 0.89 -5.97
C PRO A 199 -5.44 1.26 -6.94
N HIS A 200 -4.21 0.78 -6.73
CA HIS A 200 -3.09 1.00 -7.65
C HIS A 200 -3.26 0.36 -9.03
N LEU A 201 -4.16 -0.63 -9.16
CA LEU A 201 -4.55 -1.27 -10.42
C LEU A 201 -5.79 -0.63 -11.05
N LEU A 202 -6.55 0.17 -10.28
CA LEU A 202 -7.77 0.83 -10.76
C LEU A 202 -7.48 2.13 -11.50
N LEU A 203 -6.33 2.77 -11.23
CA LEU A 203 -5.88 3.97 -11.91
C LEU A 203 -5.27 3.61 -13.28
N PRO A 204 -5.90 3.97 -14.42
CA PRO A 204 -5.54 3.37 -15.71
C PRO A 204 -4.08 3.59 -16.13
N ALA A 205 -3.57 4.82 -15.99
CA ALA A 205 -2.19 5.15 -16.35
C ALA A 205 -1.17 4.43 -15.45
N GLN A 206 -1.45 4.32 -14.14
CA GLN A 206 -0.58 3.59 -13.22
C GLN A 206 -0.60 2.08 -13.52
N ARG A 207 -1.78 1.49 -13.76
CA ARG A 207 -1.90 0.10 -14.19
C ARG A 207 -1.10 -0.17 -15.46
N GLN A 208 -1.18 0.71 -16.45
CA GLN A 208 -0.42 0.56 -17.69
C GLN A 208 1.09 0.60 -17.42
N GLY A 209 1.56 1.58 -16.64
CA GLY A 209 2.97 1.66 -16.25
C GLY A 209 3.45 0.42 -15.48
N LEU A 210 2.59 -0.17 -14.64
CA LEU A 210 2.88 -1.45 -13.98
C LEU A 210 3.01 -2.60 -14.98
N VAL A 211 2.12 -2.70 -15.96
CA VAL A 211 2.15 -3.76 -16.98
C VAL A 211 3.38 -3.64 -17.88
N GLU A 212 3.73 -2.43 -18.29
CA GLU A 212 4.85 -2.16 -19.21
C GLU A 212 6.23 -2.20 -18.55
N SER A 213 6.29 -1.92 -17.24
CA SER A 213 7.56 -1.91 -16.50
C SER A 213 8.30 -3.25 -16.60
N SER A 214 9.61 -3.21 -16.85
CA SER A 214 10.48 -4.39 -16.83
C SER A 214 10.85 -4.86 -15.41
N ALA A 215 10.47 -4.10 -14.38
CA ALA A 215 10.80 -4.39 -13.00
C ALA A 215 10.26 -5.76 -12.55
N GLY A 216 11.04 -6.45 -11.71
CA GLY A 216 10.58 -7.63 -11.00
C GLY A 216 9.46 -7.26 -10.02
N LYS A 217 8.28 -7.85 -10.17
CA LYS A 217 7.13 -7.54 -9.32
C LYS A 217 6.96 -8.59 -8.22
N ILE A 218 6.83 -8.12 -6.98
CA ILE A 218 6.69 -8.95 -5.77
C ILE A 218 5.34 -8.63 -5.14
N VAL A 219 4.49 -9.62 -4.96
CA VAL A 219 3.25 -9.50 -4.19
C VAL A 219 3.48 -10.07 -2.80
N LEU A 220 3.17 -9.29 -1.77
CA LEU A 220 3.24 -9.69 -0.36
C LEU A 220 1.81 -9.92 0.14
N LEU A 221 1.46 -11.18 0.47
CA LEU A 221 0.12 -11.51 0.98
C LEU A 221 -0.06 -11.10 2.44
N ASN A 222 -1.30 -10.82 2.83
CA ASN A 222 -1.62 -10.50 4.22
C ASN A 222 -1.61 -11.74 5.11
N LEU A 223 -1.32 -11.54 6.40
CA LEU A 223 -1.30 -12.60 7.42
C LEU A 223 -2.68 -12.96 7.96
N ASP A 224 -3.67 -12.09 7.76
CA ASP A 224 -5.07 -12.29 8.13
C ASP A 224 -5.90 -12.91 7.00
N ALA A 225 -5.25 -13.42 5.95
CA ALA A 225 -5.87 -14.13 4.84
C ALA A 225 -6.41 -15.52 5.26
N HIS A 226 -7.30 -15.54 6.25
CA HIS A 226 -7.89 -16.73 6.86
C HIS A 226 -9.41 -16.77 6.65
N PRO A 227 -9.92 -17.75 5.86
CA PRO A 227 -11.35 -17.94 5.69
C PRO A 227 -12.14 -18.38 6.95
N SER A 228 -11.50 -18.64 8.09
CA SER A 228 -12.16 -19.19 9.30
C SER A 228 -12.63 -18.15 10.33
N GLN A 229 -12.61 -16.86 10.00
CA GLN A 229 -13.21 -15.78 10.81
C GLN A 229 -14.47 -15.13 10.17
N GLY A 230 -15.08 -15.75 9.14
CA GLY A 230 -16.17 -15.14 8.37
C GLY A 230 -17.53 -15.83 8.55
N GLY A 231 -18.53 -15.07 8.98
CA GLY A 231 -19.94 -15.39 8.70
C GLY A 231 -20.28 -15.26 7.21
N ASP A 232 -21.56 -15.40 6.87
CA ASP A 232 -22.13 -15.80 5.57
C ASP A 232 -21.76 -15.03 4.27
N GLU A 233 -20.86 -14.04 4.25
CA GLU A 233 -20.77 -13.11 3.11
C GLU A 233 -19.35 -12.50 2.94
N TYR A 234 -18.54 -13.07 2.03
CA TYR A 234 -17.08 -12.87 1.95
C TYR A 234 -16.60 -11.88 0.87
N ALA A 235 -15.73 -10.93 1.24
CA ALA A 235 -15.06 -10.01 0.31
C ALA A 235 -13.55 -10.31 0.19
N GLY A 236 -13.17 -11.30 -0.62
CA GLY A 236 -11.78 -11.55 -1.03
C GLY A 236 -10.80 -11.62 0.14
N TYR A 237 -10.89 -12.68 0.95
CA TYR A 237 -10.03 -12.86 2.13
C TYR A 237 -9.06 -14.02 1.96
N ALA A 238 -9.36 -15.00 1.10
CA ALA A 238 -8.41 -16.08 0.84
C ALA A 238 -7.26 -15.58 -0.05
N ALA A 239 -6.08 -16.15 0.15
CA ALA A 239 -4.90 -15.88 -0.66
C ALA A 239 -5.19 -16.04 -2.17
N GLU A 240 -5.92 -17.08 -2.55
CA GLU A 240 -6.27 -17.38 -3.93
C GLU A 240 -7.25 -16.36 -4.52
N GLU A 241 -8.24 -15.90 -3.74
CA GLU A 241 -9.21 -14.89 -4.17
C GLU A 241 -8.55 -13.53 -4.42
N HIS A 242 -7.57 -13.16 -3.58
CA HIS A 242 -6.77 -11.95 -3.81
C HIS A 242 -6.08 -11.97 -5.18
N LEU A 243 -5.52 -13.12 -5.58
CA LEU A 243 -4.87 -13.29 -6.89
C LEU A 243 -5.89 -13.25 -8.03
N GLU A 244 -7.08 -13.83 -7.83
CA GLU A 244 -8.18 -13.75 -8.80
C GLU A 244 -8.64 -12.31 -9.02
N LEU A 245 -8.75 -11.52 -7.96
CA LEU A 245 -9.07 -10.09 -8.07
C LEU A 245 -7.97 -9.32 -8.80
N MET A 246 -6.70 -9.60 -8.50
CA MET A 246 -5.58 -8.98 -9.23
C MET A 246 -5.64 -9.29 -10.73
N GLN A 247 -5.89 -10.54 -11.10
CA GLN A 247 -6.05 -10.99 -12.48
C GLN A 247 -7.28 -10.37 -13.16
N LEU A 248 -8.37 -10.17 -12.41
CA LEU A 248 -9.60 -9.52 -12.91
C LEU A 248 -9.35 -8.05 -13.27
N TYR A 249 -8.72 -7.28 -12.39
CA TYR A 249 -8.53 -5.83 -12.60
C TYR A 249 -7.30 -5.48 -13.46
N ALA A 250 -6.33 -6.39 -13.56
CA ALA A 250 -5.12 -6.21 -14.36
C ALA A 250 -4.71 -7.52 -15.06
N PRO A 251 -5.46 -7.99 -16.07
CA PRO A 251 -5.24 -9.31 -16.66
C PRO A 251 -3.89 -9.49 -17.38
N SER A 252 -3.32 -8.37 -17.86
CA SER A 252 -2.00 -8.34 -18.50
C SER A 252 -0.85 -8.19 -17.50
N LEU A 253 -1.14 -7.96 -16.21
CA LEU A 253 -0.11 -7.85 -15.19
C LEU A 253 0.57 -9.20 -15.01
N ARG A 254 1.90 -9.18 -14.87
CA ARG A 254 2.70 -10.35 -14.52
C ARG A 254 3.43 -10.08 -13.22
N VAL A 255 3.47 -11.07 -12.35
CA VAL A 255 4.14 -11.00 -11.05
C VAL A 255 5.29 -11.98 -11.07
N LYS A 256 6.47 -11.61 -10.57
CA LYS A 256 7.64 -12.49 -10.55
C LYS A 256 7.63 -13.40 -9.32
N PHE A 257 7.28 -12.83 -8.16
CA PHE A 257 7.23 -13.56 -6.89
C PHE A 257 5.97 -13.26 -6.11
N LEU A 258 5.41 -14.30 -5.51
CA LEU A 258 4.34 -14.20 -4.52
C LEU A 258 4.90 -14.67 -3.18
N VAL A 259 4.87 -13.83 -2.16
CA VAL A 259 5.32 -14.18 -0.81
C VAL A 259 4.10 -14.45 0.07
N ALA A 260 4.10 -15.62 0.69
CA ALA A 260 3.04 -16.06 1.59
C ALA A 260 3.65 -16.60 2.89
N ASP A 261 3.03 -16.26 4.03
CA ASP A 261 3.38 -16.89 5.31
C ASP A 261 2.80 -18.32 5.37
N PRO A 262 3.54 -19.30 5.91
CA PRO A 262 3.03 -20.65 6.13
C PRO A 262 1.65 -20.70 6.82
N SER A 263 1.33 -19.73 7.69
CA SER A 263 0.06 -19.72 8.43
C SER A 263 -1.17 -19.57 7.54
N ILE A 264 -1.06 -18.87 6.40
CA ILE A 264 -2.18 -18.62 5.49
C ILE A 264 -2.28 -19.66 4.38
N VAL A 265 -1.24 -20.48 4.17
CA VAL A 265 -1.20 -21.47 3.09
C VAL A 265 -1.97 -22.73 3.50
N ARG A 266 -3.23 -22.83 3.02
CA ARG A 266 -4.07 -24.01 3.25
C ARG A 266 -3.77 -25.14 2.27
N ASN A 267 -3.68 -24.80 0.99
CA ASN A 267 -3.39 -25.75 -0.08
C ASN A 267 -2.28 -25.17 -0.96
N ARG A 268 -1.06 -25.62 -0.68
CA ARG A 268 0.13 -25.17 -1.39
C ARG A 268 -0.01 -25.31 -2.90
N SER A 269 -0.46 -26.46 -3.40
CA SER A 269 -0.58 -26.71 -4.84
C SER A 269 -1.68 -25.87 -5.51
N ALA A 270 -2.74 -25.49 -4.77
CA ALA A 270 -3.75 -24.57 -5.30
C ALA A 270 -3.18 -23.15 -5.42
N LEU A 271 -2.51 -22.66 -4.38
CA LEU A 271 -1.89 -21.35 -4.38
C LEU A 271 -0.75 -21.24 -5.40
N GLU A 272 0.07 -22.27 -5.55
CA GLU A 272 1.13 -22.34 -6.57
C GLU A 272 0.56 -22.24 -7.99
N ARG A 273 -0.57 -22.92 -8.28
CA ARG A 273 -1.23 -22.80 -9.58
C ARG A 273 -1.74 -21.38 -9.83
N LYS A 274 -2.41 -20.77 -8.85
CA LYS A 274 -2.91 -19.40 -8.97
C LYS A 274 -1.78 -18.38 -9.10
N ALA A 275 -0.66 -18.58 -8.41
CA ALA A 275 0.54 -17.78 -8.59
C ALA A 275 1.10 -17.93 -10.01
N ALA A 276 1.16 -19.17 -10.53
CA ALA A 276 1.64 -19.44 -11.89
C ALA A 276 0.75 -18.82 -12.99
N ASP A 277 -0.56 -18.71 -12.77
CA ASP A 277 -1.49 -18.02 -13.69
C ASP A 277 -1.09 -16.53 -13.89
N LEU A 278 -0.52 -15.90 -12.85
CA LEU A 278 0.05 -14.55 -12.88
C LEU A 278 1.53 -14.51 -13.33
N GLY A 279 2.14 -15.67 -13.63
CA GLY A 279 3.57 -15.81 -13.93
C GLY A 279 4.48 -15.84 -12.70
N ALA A 280 3.94 -15.93 -11.49
CA ALA A 280 4.68 -15.81 -10.25
C ALA A 280 5.20 -17.15 -9.72
N ARG A 281 6.42 -17.14 -9.17
CA ARG A 281 6.90 -18.22 -8.31
C ARG A 281 6.45 -17.96 -6.87
N LEU A 282 5.79 -18.94 -6.25
CA LEU A 282 5.42 -18.89 -4.83
C LEU A 282 6.67 -19.05 -3.95
N ILE A 283 6.81 -18.16 -2.97
CA ILE A 283 7.79 -18.21 -1.89
C ILE A 283 7.01 -18.30 -0.58
N ILE A 284 7.21 -19.42 0.13
CA ILE A 284 6.62 -19.63 1.45
C ILE A 284 7.71 -19.35 2.48
N ALA A 285 7.50 -18.33 3.33
CA ALA A 285 8.47 -17.93 4.35
C ALA A 285 7.75 -17.40 5.60
N ASP A 286 8.25 -17.74 6.79
CA ASP A 286 7.77 -17.14 8.03
C ASP A 286 8.12 -15.66 8.03
N VAL A 287 7.10 -14.81 7.96
CA VAL A 287 7.23 -13.35 7.92
C VAL A 287 6.40 -12.69 9.01
N ARG A 288 5.78 -13.44 9.93
CA ARG A 288 5.00 -12.90 11.06
C ARG A 288 5.87 -12.52 12.26
N GLN A 289 5.47 -11.47 12.99
CA GLN A 289 6.13 -11.05 14.24
C GLN A 289 6.09 -12.12 15.34
N ALA A 290 4.93 -12.76 15.50
CA ALA A 290 4.70 -13.77 16.51
C ALA A 290 3.57 -14.71 16.06
N PRO A 291 3.44 -15.92 16.65
CA PRO A 291 2.28 -16.78 16.40
C PRO A 291 0.96 -16.04 16.63
N GLY A 292 0.07 -16.04 15.64
CA GLY A 292 -1.22 -15.35 15.68
C GLY A 292 -1.18 -13.85 15.37
N SER A 293 0.02 -13.27 15.17
CA SER A 293 0.14 -11.87 14.73
C SER A 293 -0.35 -11.70 13.29
N VAL A 294 -1.06 -10.61 13.04
CA VAL A 294 -1.45 -10.15 11.69
C VAL A 294 -0.44 -9.14 11.11
N HIS A 295 0.66 -8.88 11.83
CA HIS A 295 1.71 -7.96 11.41
C HIS A 295 2.97 -8.70 10.95
N HIS A 296 3.52 -8.23 9.83
CA HIS A 296 4.79 -8.71 9.33
C HIS A 296 5.95 -8.27 10.25
N ASP A 297 6.92 -9.15 10.42
CA ASP A 297 8.18 -8.87 11.10
C ASP A 297 9.15 -8.20 10.13
N GLU A 298 9.68 -7.05 10.53
CA GLU A 298 10.61 -6.26 9.71
C GLU A 298 11.86 -7.06 9.33
N LYS A 299 12.48 -7.79 10.27
CA LYS A 299 13.73 -8.51 10.02
C LYS A 299 13.51 -9.74 9.14
N LYS A 300 12.44 -10.50 9.40
CA LYS A 300 12.10 -11.66 8.56
C LYS A 300 11.75 -11.22 7.14
N LEU A 301 10.94 -10.18 6.99
CA LEU A 301 10.58 -9.65 5.67
C LEU A 301 11.83 -9.10 4.93
N THR A 302 12.72 -8.38 5.64
CA THR A 302 14.00 -7.91 5.09
C THR A 302 14.82 -9.08 4.54
N SER A 303 14.92 -10.19 5.29
CA SER A 303 15.66 -11.39 4.87
C SER A 303 15.08 -11.99 3.59
N VAL A 304 13.75 -12.12 3.51
CA VAL A 304 13.06 -12.66 2.33
C VAL A 304 13.26 -11.76 1.11
N LEU A 305 13.08 -10.43 1.26
CA LEU A 305 13.28 -9.47 0.17
C LEU A 305 14.74 -9.43 -0.30
N SER A 306 15.70 -9.48 0.63
CA SER A 306 17.13 -9.56 0.31
C SER A 306 17.44 -10.76 -0.57
N HIS A 307 16.96 -11.95 -0.19
CA HIS A 307 17.16 -13.18 -0.96
C HIS A 307 16.52 -13.10 -2.36
N ILE A 308 15.30 -12.58 -2.45
CA ILE A 308 14.60 -12.39 -3.74
C ILE A 308 15.39 -11.46 -4.67
N MET A 309 15.88 -10.34 -4.12
CA MET A 309 16.57 -9.32 -4.90
C MET A 309 17.99 -9.74 -5.28
N SER A 310 18.66 -10.55 -4.45
CA SER A 310 20.00 -11.08 -4.75
C SER A 310 19.99 -12.18 -5.81
N ASP A 311 19.00 -13.08 -5.78
CA ASP A 311 18.91 -14.21 -6.72
C ASP A 311 18.72 -13.76 -8.17
N SER A 312 18.25 -12.53 -8.39
CA SER A 312 18.08 -11.97 -9.74
C SER A 312 19.31 -11.20 -10.27
N LEU A 313 20.33 -10.96 -9.44
CA LEU A 313 21.57 -10.29 -9.85
C LEU A 313 22.64 -11.27 -10.37
N ILE A 314 22.40 -12.58 -10.23
CA ILE A 314 23.31 -13.67 -10.64
C ILE A 314 22.78 -14.39 -11.91
N GLY A 315 21.68 -13.89 -12.49
CA GLY A 315 21.05 -14.45 -13.70
C GLY A 315 21.38 -13.69 -14.97
#